data_AF-A0A150Q5P3-F1
#
_entry.id   AF-A0A150Q5P3-F1
#
_cell.length_a   1.000
_cell.length_b   1.000
_cell.length_c   1.000
_cell.angle_alpha   90.00
_cell.angle_beta   90.00
_cell.angle_gamma   90.00
#
_symmetry.space_group_name_H-M   'P 1'
#
loop_
_entity.id
_entity.type
_entity.pdbx_description
1 polymer ?
#
loop_
_entity_poly.entity_id
_entity_poly.type
_entity_poly.pdbx_seq_one_letter_code
_entity_poly.pdbx_strand_id
1 'polypeptide(L)'
;PPPPPPPLPGPGGTAPLPGRSGAHGGSYVAQGTRIDVNDQARQIGTQIAAVDKGFLAFDRIANDMNQLRADYERLRLSHELSREIAAERDTTKLLEKILTSVFKFIRADRGVIFLRNESGELTPQAMQRRDGTTAPISVSSTILNHVVHERAAVLTHDAAMDFAASKGKSMILNRISSAIVAPLVAPLQHNNEVLGVLWLDSETLAQFQPKDLELVTAIAYQAAMFIEINILGKKIENEIVTREQLRRLLSPNIAERVLSGQLAVKQGGQHVEECTVFNSDIRGFTRMAESKRPEELVVMLNEYFERMVDTIFQFEGTLDKFMGDGIMALWGAPVAHRDDAVRSVECALKMGEVLGEFNRERLEKGEPPLAVGIGIHTGPLVAGYIGSSKALSYTVIGDVANTSARLCAIALAGQIVISDATYAQLGGRFETEELQPARVKGKDRPIPIYNVIRSRPMAQVPANAFLNPEPTNAAQE
;
A
#
# COMPACT_ATOMS: atom_id res chain seq x y z
N PRO A 1 8.88 -65.19 -25.48
CA PRO A 1 9.46 -63.89 -25.89
C PRO A 1 8.65 -63.29 -27.06
N PRO A 2 8.18 -62.04 -26.96
CA PRO A 2 7.19 -61.44 -27.87
C PRO A 2 7.81 -60.88 -29.19
N PRO A 3 6.97 -60.62 -30.23
CA PRO A 3 7.36 -60.05 -31.53
C PRO A 3 7.49 -58.51 -31.53
N PRO A 4 8.08 -57.89 -32.60
CA PRO A 4 8.65 -56.53 -32.57
C PRO A 4 7.63 -55.41 -32.84
N PRO A 5 7.98 -54.13 -32.59
CA PRO A 5 7.04 -53.01 -32.68
C PRO A 5 6.90 -52.46 -34.12
N PRO A 6 5.72 -51.91 -34.48
CA PRO A 6 5.54 -51.15 -35.71
C PRO A 6 5.72 -49.62 -35.50
N PRO A 7 5.86 -48.83 -36.61
CA PRO A 7 6.76 -47.68 -36.67
C PRO A 7 6.10 -46.30 -36.49
N LEU A 8 6.93 -45.30 -36.25
CA LEU A 8 6.58 -43.86 -36.26
C LEU A 8 6.27 -43.36 -37.69
N PRO A 9 5.25 -42.52 -37.88
CA PRO A 9 5.15 -41.66 -39.06
C PRO A 9 5.71 -40.25 -38.80
N GLY A 10 6.43 -39.74 -39.81
CA GLY A 10 7.21 -38.50 -39.80
C GLY A 10 6.44 -37.20 -40.12
N PRO A 11 7.17 -36.14 -40.53
CA PRO A 11 6.72 -34.74 -40.43
C PRO A 11 6.11 -34.19 -41.74
N GLY A 12 5.13 -33.27 -41.62
CA GLY A 12 4.67 -32.48 -42.77
C GLY A 12 3.48 -31.54 -42.52
N GLY A 13 3.71 -30.23 -42.71
CA GLY A 13 2.90 -29.38 -43.62
C GLY A 13 1.61 -28.68 -43.14
N THR A 14 1.76 -27.45 -42.63
CA THR A 14 0.98 -26.19 -42.84
C THR A 14 -0.52 -26.15 -43.30
N ALA A 15 -1.36 -25.53 -42.43
CA ALA A 15 -2.48 -24.56 -42.64
C ALA A 15 -3.76 -24.96 -43.42
N PRO A 16 -4.99 -24.40 -43.16
CA PRO A 16 -5.30 -23.06 -42.62
C PRO A 16 -6.36 -22.98 -41.49
N LEU A 17 -6.42 -21.80 -40.83
CA LEU A 17 -7.47 -21.37 -39.90
C LEU A 17 -8.86 -21.37 -40.55
N PRO A 18 -9.91 -21.61 -39.75
CA PRO A 18 -11.13 -20.82 -39.90
C PRO A 18 -11.63 -20.24 -38.56
N GLY A 19 -11.90 -18.93 -38.59
CA GLY A 19 -13.08 -18.32 -37.98
C GLY A 19 -13.17 -18.28 -36.45
N ARG A 20 -12.73 -17.16 -35.87
CA ARG A 20 -13.31 -16.65 -34.61
C ARG A 20 -14.79 -16.35 -34.82
N SER A 21 -15.67 -17.07 -34.13
CA SER A 21 -16.96 -16.57 -33.68
C SER A 21 -16.91 -16.47 -32.16
N GLY A 22 -16.81 -15.24 -31.64
CA GLY A 22 -16.82 -14.97 -30.22
C GLY A 22 -18.20 -15.28 -29.61
N ALA A 23 -18.19 -16.20 -28.65
CA ALA A 23 -19.26 -16.40 -27.69
C ALA A 23 -18.57 -16.66 -26.34
N HIS A 24 -18.30 -15.60 -25.58
CA HIS A 24 -17.77 -15.72 -24.23
C HIS A 24 -18.93 -16.00 -23.26
N GLY A 25 -19.37 -17.25 -23.19
CA GLY A 25 -20.19 -17.71 -22.06
C GLY A 25 -19.28 -17.91 -20.84
N GLY A 26 -19.34 -17.00 -19.87
CA GLY A 26 -18.57 -17.10 -18.62
C GLY A 26 -19.24 -18.05 -17.63
N SER A 27 -18.52 -19.10 -17.22
CA SER A 27 -18.86 -19.92 -16.05
C SER A 27 -17.97 -19.47 -14.90
N TYR A 28 -18.59 -19.03 -13.80
CA TYR A 28 -17.88 -18.58 -12.61
C TYR A 28 -18.03 -19.62 -11.48
N VAL A 29 -17.02 -19.75 -10.63
CA VAL A 29 -17.08 -20.64 -9.46
C VAL A 29 -16.95 -19.77 -8.22
N ALA A 30 -18.01 -19.68 -7.42
CA ALA A 30 -18.00 -19.05 -6.10
C ALA A 30 -18.15 -20.15 -5.04
N GLN A 31 -17.20 -20.24 -4.11
CA GLN A 31 -17.22 -21.18 -2.97
C GLN A 31 -17.69 -22.62 -3.33
N GLY A 32 -17.16 -23.20 -4.41
CA GLY A 32 -17.44 -24.59 -4.81
C GLY A 32 -18.76 -24.82 -5.56
N THR A 33 -19.55 -23.77 -5.81
CA THR A 33 -20.77 -23.85 -6.63
C THR A 33 -20.59 -23.09 -7.95
N ARG A 34 -21.02 -23.71 -9.06
CA ARG A 34 -20.91 -23.14 -10.41
C ARG A 34 -22.03 -22.12 -10.66
N ILE A 35 -21.73 -21.00 -11.30
CA ILE A 35 -22.72 -20.02 -11.78
C ILE A 35 -22.52 -19.86 -13.27
N ASP A 36 -23.57 -20.11 -14.04
CA ASP A 36 -23.55 -20.00 -15.49
C ASP A 36 -24.27 -18.71 -15.91
N VAL A 37 -23.52 -17.77 -16.53
CA VAL A 37 -24.05 -16.51 -17.10
C VAL A 37 -24.19 -16.68 -18.61
N ASN A 38 -25.39 -16.41 -19.15
CA ASN A 38 -25.70 -16.60 -20.57
C ASN A 38 -25.78 -15.27 -21.33
N ASP A 39 -25.02 -15.10 -22.41
CA ASP A 39 -24.59 -13.78 -22.94
C ASP A 39 -25.28 -13.37 -24.26
N GLN A 40 -26.61 -13.18 -24.24
CA GLN A 40 -27.37 -12.68 -25.41
C GLN A 40 -28.16 -11.40 -25.06
N ALA A 41 -27.55 -10.22 -25.21
CA ALA A 41 -28.20 -8.93 -24.96
C ALA A 41 -29.35 -8.64 -25.96
N ARG A 42 -30.56 -8.36 -25.45
CA ARG A 42 -31.75 -8.00 -26.25
C ARG A 42 -32.76 -7.15 -25.45
N GLN A 43 -33.65 -6.43 -26.15
CA GLN A 43 -34.64 -5.50 -25.56
C GLN A 43 -35.63 -6.20 -24.60
N ILE A 44 -36.04 -5.48 -23.55
CA ILE A 44 -36.86 -5.96 -22.42
C ILE A 44 -38.27 -5.35 -22.49
N GLY A 45 -39.31 -6.13 -22.12
CA GLY A 45 -40.72 -5.73 -22.09
C GLY A 45 -41.12 -4.85 -20.89
N THR A 46 -42.40 -4.84 -20.52
CA THR A 46 -43.01 -3.91 -19.55
C THR A 46 -42.42 -4.07 -18.14
N GLN A 47 -41.66 -3.08 -17.68
CA GLN A 47 -40.99 -3.08 -16.38
C GLN A 47 -41.72 -2.18 -15.39
N ILE A 48 -41.73 -2.59 -14.12
CA ILE A 48 -42.03 -1.69 -13.00
C ILE A 48 -40.69 -1.22 -12.46
N ALA A 49 -40.24 -0.04 -12.88
CA ALA A 49 -39.13 0.63 -12.21
C ALA A 49 -39.59 1.07 -10.82
N ALA A 50 -38.83 0.73 -9.79
CA ALA A 50 -39.07 1.24 -8.45
C ALA A 50 -38.86 2.76 -8.46
N VAL A 51 -39.94 3.54 -8.41
CA VAL A 51 -39.85 4.96 -8.08
C VAL A 51 -39.63 5.02 -6.58
N ASP A 52 -38.50 5.55 -6.13
CA ASP A 52 -38.20 5.69 -4.70
C ASP A 52 -39.19 6.67 -4.07
N LYS A 53 -40.27 6.11 -3.52
CA LYS A 53 -41.19 6.82 -2.66
C LYS A 53 -40.58 6.73 -1.26
N GLY A 54 -39.80 7.75 -0.92
CA GLY A 54 -39.32 7.93 0.45
C GLY A 54 -40.47 7.94 1.46
N PHE A 55 -40.14 7.89 2.75
CA PHE A 55 -41.17 7.96 3.78
C PHE A 55 -41.90 9.30 3.74
N LEU A 56 -43.24 9.23 3.75
CA LEU A 56 -44.06 10.43 3.92
C LEU A 56 -44.08 10.83 5.40
N ALA A 57 -44.24 12.13 5.67
CA ALA A 57 -44.40 12.62 7.03
C ALA A 57 -45.62 11.96 7.70
N PHE A 58 -45.48 11.57 8.97
CA PHE A 58 -46.52 10.86 9.74
C PHE A 58 -47.90 11.52 9.61
N ASP A 59 -47.97 12.85 9.72
CA ASP A 59 -49.24 13.60 9.64
C ASP A 59 -50.01 13.39 8.33
N ARG A 60 -49.31 13.05 7.24
CA ARG A 60 -49.93 12.80 5.92
C ARG A 60 -50.49 11.38 5.78
N ILE A 61 -50.01 10.45 6.61
CA ILE A 61 -50.38 9.03 6.57
C ILE A 61 -51.01 8.56 7.88
N ALA A 62 -51.22 9.46 8.85
CA ALA A 62 -51.70 9.15 10.20
C ALA A 62 -53.02 8.36 10.22
N ASN A 63 -53.87 8.58 9.19
CA ASN A 63 -55.15 7.90 9.03
C ASN A 63 -55.10 6.69 8.08
N ASP A 64 -53.97 6.44 7.42
CA ASP A 64 -53.76 5.29 6.54
C ASP A 64 -53.02 4.18 7.29
N MET A 65 -53.79 3.38 8.04
CA MET A 65 -53.26 2.27 8.84
C MET A 65 -52.51 1.21 8.00
N ASN A 66 -52.82 1.09 6.70
CA ASN A 66 -52.13 0.14 5.82
C ASN A 66 -50.75 0.67 5.44
N GLN A 67 -50.65 1.95 5.09
CA GLN A 67 -49.36 2.59 4.81
C GLN A 67 -48.47 2.62 6.05
N LEU A 68 -49.02 2.98 7.22
CA LEU A 68 -48.32 2.96 8.51
C LEU A 68 -47.73 1.59 8.84
N ARG A 69 -48.50 0.52 8.62
CA ARG A 69 -48.03 -0.84 8.83
C ARG A 69 -46.90 -1.21 7.87
N ALA A 70 -47.03 -0.84 6.59
CA ALA A 70 -46.01 -1.10 5.58
C ALA A 70 -44.70 -0.36 5.91
N ASP A 71 -44.78 0.92 6.30
CA ASP A 71 -43.63 1.74 6.68
C ASP A 71 -42.96 1.20 7.94
N TYR A 72 -43.73 0.78 8.95
CA TYR A 72 -43.20 0.13 10.15
C TYR A 72 -42.49 -1.18 9.84
N GLU A 73 -43.09 -2.04 9.00
CA GLU A 73 -42.46 -3.29 8.57
C GLU A 73 -41.15 -2.98 7.82
N ARG A 74 -41.14 -2.01 6.88
CA ARG A 74 -39.92 -1.58 6.17
C ARG A 74 -38.82 -1.09 7.13
N LEU A 75 -39.18 -0.26 8.11
CA LEU A 75 -38.24 0.28 9.11
C LEU A 75 -37.70 -0.80 10.04
N ARG A 76 -38.57 -1.66 10.59
CA ARG A 76 -38.17 -2.76 11.48
C ARG A 76 -37.20 -3.71 10.78
N LEU A 77 -37.51 -4.08 9.53
CA LEU A 77 -36.67 -4.97 8.74
C LEU A 77 -35.31 -4.35 8.43
N SER A 78 -35.28 -3.09 7.98
CA SER A 78 -34.03 -2.37 7.78
C SER A 78 -33.20 -2.29 9.06
N HIS A 79 -33.82 -2.02 10.21
CA HIS A 79 -33.13 -2.00 11.50
C HIS A 79 -32.52 -3.36 11.88
N GLU A 80 -33.28 -4.46 11.75
CA GLU A 80 -32.79 -5.82 12.02
C GLU A 80 -31.59 -6.18 11.13
N LEU A 81 -31.68 -5.89 9.82
CA LEU A 81 -30.59 -6.08 8.86
C LEU A 81 -29.36 -5.25 9.23
N SER A 82 -29.53 -3.96 9.53
CA SER A 82 -28.45 -3.06 9.95
C SER A 82 -27.63 -3.67 11.09
N ARG A 83 -28.32 -4.20 12.11
CA ARG A 83 -27.70 -4.71 13.33
C ARG A 83 -26.97 -6.03 13.07
N GLU A 84 -27.53 -6.92 12.26
CA GLU A 84 -26.89 -8.20 11.91
C GLU A 84 -25.64 -8.00 11.04
N ILE A 85 -25.64 -6.96 10.20
CA ILE A 85 -24.61 -6.69 9.20
C ILE A 85 -23.48 -5.79 9.75
N ALA A 86 -23.78 -4.77 10.55
CA ALA A 86 -22.84 -3.72 10.91
C ALA A 86 -21.55 -4.18 11.64
N ALA A 87 -21.57 -5.34 12.28
CA ALA A 87 -20.42 -5.85 13.03
C ALA A 87 -19.45 -6.69 12.18
N GLU A 88 -19.80 -7.02 10.93
CA GLU A 88 -18.99 -7.89 10.09
C GLU A 88 -17.91 -7.11 9.31
N ARG A 89 -16.65 -7.53 9.48
CA ARG A 89 -15.47 -6.92 8.84
C ARG A 89 -14.92 -7.74 7.68
N ASP A 90 -15.41 -8.97 7.52
CA ASP A 90 -15.08 -9.81 6.39
C ASP A 90 -16.14 -9.62 5.30
N THR A 91 -15.73 -9.05 4.16
CA THR A 91 -16.60 -8.83 3.00
C THR A 91 -17.34 -10.09 2.55
N THR A 92 -16.72 -11.26 2.58
CA THR A 92 -17.36 -12.51 2.15
C THR A 92 -18.48 -12.90 3.11
N LYS A 93 -18.18 -12.92 4.42
CA LYS A 93 -19.17 -13.22 5.47
C LYS A 93 -20.29 -12.18 5.50
N LEU A 94 -19.96 -10.92 5.24
CA LEU A 94 -20.91 -9.82 5.14
C LEU A 94 -21.94 -10.11 4.05
N LEU A 95 -21.49 -10.50 2.85
CA LEU A 95 -22.36 -10.81 1.73
C LEU A 95 -23.25 -12.03 1.99
N GLU A 96 -22.71 -13.08 2.62
CA GLU A 96 -23.47 -14.25 3.06
C GLU A 96 -24.56 -13.89 4.07
N LYS A 97 -24.24 -13.03 5.05
CA LYS A 97 -25.19 -12.51 6.03
C LYS A 97 -26.28 -11.69 5.36
N ILE A 98 -25.93 -10.80 4.42
CA ILE A 98 -26.89 -10.01 3.64
C ILE A 98 -27.90 -10.95 2.94
N LEU A 99 -27.42 -11.96 2.20
CA LEU A 99 -28.31 -12.92 1.55
C LEU A 99 -29.18 -13.68 2.55
N THR A 100 -28.59 -14.16 3.64
CA THR A 100 -29.32 -14.89 4.68
C THR A 100 -30.43 -14.04 5.27
N SER A 101 -30.17 -12.77 5.56
CA SER A 101 -31.15 -11.84 6.11
C SER A 101 -32.23 -11.48 5.08
N VAL A 102 -31.89 -11.30 3.80
CA VAL A 102 -32.88 -11.11 2.73
C VAL A 102 -33.83 -12.29 2.63
N PHE A 103 -33.32 -13.53 2.71
CA PHE A 103 -34.11 -14.76 2.59
C PHE A 103 -35.12 -14.99 3.73
N LYS A 104 -34.91 -14.35 4.89
CA LYS A 104 -35.86 -14.37 6.02
C LYS A 104 -37.17 -13.66 5.67
N PHE A 105 -37.12 -12.64 4.81
CA PHE A 105 -38.24 -11.75 4.53
C PHE A 105 -38.78 -11.91 3.10
N ILE A 106 -37.91 -12.19 2.15
CA ILE A 106 -38.26 -12.39 0.75
C ILE A 106 -38.33 -13.88 0.47
N ARG A 107 -39.46 -14.35 -0.09
CA ARG A 107 -39.66 -15.74 -0.51
C ARG A 107 -39.01 -16.04 -1.87
N ALA A 108 -37.71 -15.80 -1.96
CA ALA A 108 -36.89 -16.20 -3.11
C ALA A 108 -36.43 -17.65 -2.96
N ASP A 109 -36.33 -18.39 -4.07
CA ASP A 109 -35.76 -19.75 -4.11
C ASP A 109 -34.24 -19.70 -4.25
N ARG A 110 -33.72 -18.73 -5.01
CA ARG A 110 -32.29 -18.53 -5.25
C ARG A 110 -31.93 -17.05 -5.16
N GLY A 111 -30.70 -16.79 -4.72
CA GLY A 111 -30.17 -15.44 -4.58
C GLY A 111 -28.67 -15.40 -4.79
N VAL A 112 -28.21 -14.34 -5.44
CA VAL A 112 -26.79 -14.14 -5.77
C VAL A 112 -26.44 -12.66 -5.60
N ILE A 113 -25.32 -12.38 -4.96
CA ILE A 113 -24.72 -11.04 -4.97
C ILE A 113 -23.53 -11.05 -5.93
N PHE A 114 -23.58 -10.17 -6.91
CA PHE A 114 -22.48 -9.86 -7.81
C PHE A 114 -21.80 -8.58 -7.35
N LEU A 115 -20.47 -8.55 -7.34
CA LEU A 115 -19.69 -7.31 -7.20
C LEU A 115 -18.79 -7.12 -8.42
N ARG A 116 -18.54 -5.86 -8.76
CA ARG A 116 -17.55 -5.51 -9.79
C ARG A 116 -16.15 -5.80 -9.28
N ASN A 117 -15.35 -6.43 -10.13
CA ASN A 117 -13.91 -6.54 -9.92
C ASN A 117 -13.18 -5.28 -10.44
N GLU A 118 -11.86 -5.24 -10.29
CA GLU A 118 -11.03 -4.12 -10.76
C GLU A 118 -11.10 -3.86 -12.28
N SER A 119 -11.44 -4.88 -13.07
CA SER A 119 -11.66 -4.74 -14.52
C SER A 119 -13.07 -4.25 -14.88
N GLY A 120 -13.93 -4.00 -13.88
CA GLY A 120 -15.31 -3.55 -14.05
C GLY A 120 -16.31 -4.67 -14.37
N GLU A 121 -15.88 -5.93 -14.39
CA GLU A 121 -16.75 -7.07 -14.67
C GLU A 121 -17.50 -7.53 -13.40
N LEU A 122 -18.78 -7.87 -13.53
CA LEU A 122 -19.57 -8.41 -12.44
C LEU A 122 -19.20 -9.87 -12.17
N THR A 123 -18.75 -10.14 -10.96
CA THR A 123 -18.38 -11.48 -10.50
C THR A 123 -19.25 -11.87 -9.32
N PRO A 124 -19.75 -13.12 -9.25
CA PRO A 124 -20.52 -13.57 -8.10
C PRO A 124 -19.62 -13.70 -6.88
N GLN A 125 -20.05 -13.13 -5.76
CA GLN A 125 -19.30 -13.11 -4.50
C GLN A 125 -20.01 -13.82 -3.36
N ALA A 126 -21.35 -13.93 -3.42
CA ALA A 126 -22.11 -14.77 -2.50
C ALA A 126 -23.34 -15.35 -3.21
N MET A 127 -23.78 -16.52 -2.78
CA MET A 127 -25.00 -17.14 -3.30
C MET A 127 -25.72 -17.95 -2.23
N GLN A 128 -27.03 -18.09 -2.38
CA GLN A 128 -27.86 -18.86 -1.47
C GLN A 128 -29.03 -19.50 -2.21
N ARG A 129 -29.35 -20.75 -1.85
CA ARG A 129 -30.59 -21.44 -2.24
C ARG A 129 -31.43 -21.74 -1.01
N ARG A 130 -32.75 -21.62 -1.15
CA ARG A 130 -33.69 -21.91 -0.06
C ARG A 130 -33.77 -23.41 0.26
N ASP A 131 -33.56 -24.26 -0.75
CA ASP A 131 -33.53 -25.71 -0.62
C ASP A 131 -32.25 -26.25 0.08
N GLY A 132 -31.29 -25.37 0.39
CA GLY A 132 -30.01 -25.73 1.01
C GLY A 132 -29.04 -26.46 0.10
N THR A 133 -29.36 -26.63 -1.19
CA THR A 133 -28.47 -27.30 -2.15
C THR A 133 -27.34 -26.38 -2.59
N THR A 134 -26.24 -26.98 -3.05
CA THR A 134 -25.11 -26.30 -3.71
C THR A 134 -25.18 -26.43 -5.23
N ALA A 135 -26.39 -26.62 -5.76
CA ALA A 135 -26.58 -26.75 -7.20
C ALA A 135 -26.28 -25.41 -7.90
N PRO A 136 -25.73 -25.43 -9.13
CA PRO A 136 -25.39 -24.22 -9.86
C PRO A 136 -26.59 -23.27 -10.03
N ILE A 137 -26.40 -21.97 -9.84
CA ILE A 137 -27.44 -20.96 -10.12
C ILE A 137 -27.12 -20.31 -11.46
N SER A 138 -28.06 -20.35 -12.40
CA SER A 138 -27.91 -19.66 -13.68
C SER A 138 -28.77 -18.41 -13.71
N VAL A 139 -28.19 -17.30 -14.16
CA VAL A 139 -28.79 -15.96 -14.15
C VAL A 139 -28.82 -15.37 -15.57
N SER A 140 -29.67 -14.36 -15.78
CA SER A 140 -29.74 -13.66 -17.08
C SER A 140 -28.79 -12.47 -17.12
N SER A 141 -27.78 -12.51 -18.02
CA SER A 141 -26.88 -11.37 -18.28
C SER A 141 -27.64 -10.12 -18.74
N THR A 142 -28.76 -10.31 -19.47
CA THR A 142 -29.54 -9.20 -20.01
C THR A 142 -30.15 -8.37 -18.88
N ILE A 143 -30.67 -9.03 -17.83
CA ILE A 143 -31.23 -8.34 -16.68
C ILE A 143 -30.14 -7.73 -15.82
N LEU A 144 -29.02 -8.44 -15.61
CA LEU A 144 -27.87 -7.90 -14.88
C LEU A 144 -27.36 -6.61 -15.53
N ASN A 145 -27.09 -6.64 -16.83
CA ASN A 145 -26.58 -5.49 -17.58
C ASN A 145 -27.58 -4.34 -17.62
N HIS A 146 -28.87 -4.63 -17.73
CA HIS A 146 -29.93 -3.61 -17.70
C HIS A 146 -30.00 -2.90 -16.35
N VAL A 147 -30.03 -3.65 -15.24
CA VAL A 147 -30.05 -3.08 -13.88
C VAL A 147 -28.82 -2.22 -13.61
N VAL A 148 -27.67 -2.66 -14.11
CA VAL A 148 -26.41 -1.89 -14.03
C VAL A 148 -26.49 -0.59 -14.84
N HIS A 149 -27.02 -0.64 -16.05
CA HIS A 149 -27.10 0.51 -16.95
C HIS A 149 -28.11 1.55 -16.46
N GLU A 150 -29.33 1.10 -16.16
CA GLU A 150 -30.43 1.96 -15.72
C GLU A 150 -30.30 2.39 -14.25
N ARG A 151 -29.45 1.71 -13.47
CA ARG A 151 -29.29 1.92 -12.02
C ARG A 151 -30.61 1.85 -11.25
N ALA A 152 -31.55 1.05 -11.74
CA ALA A 152 -32.87 0.88 -11.19
C ALA A 152 -33.17 -0.60 -10.95
N ALA A 153 -33.91 -0.88 -9.88
CA ALA A 153 -34.36 -2.24 -9.58
C ALA A 153 -35.47 -2.68 -10.55
N VAL A 154 -35.47 -3.96 -10.89
CA VAL A 154 -36.41 -4.60 -11.83
C VAL A 154 -37.18 -5.69 -11.09
N LEU A 155 -38.50 -5.70 -11.28
CA LEU A 155 -39.42 -6.77 -10.87
C LEU A 155 -40.04 -7.41 -12.12
N THR A 156 -40.03 -8.74 -12.18
CA THR A 156 -40.74 -9.50 -13.20
C THR A 156 -41.61 -10.57 -12.56
N HIS A 157 -42.88 -10.61 -12.97
CA HIS A 157 -43.87 -11.57 -12.48
C HIS A 157 -43.95 -12.81 -13.38
N ASP A 158 -43.67 -12.63 -14.66
CA ASP A 158 -43.47 -13.70 -15.63
C ASP A 158 -42.22 -13.39 -16.44
N ALA A 159 -41.11 -13.94 -15.95
CA ALA A 159 -39.80 -13.81 -16.57
C ALA A 159 -39.80 -14.26 -18.04
N ALA A 160 -40.52 -15.33 -18.40
CA ALA A 160 -40.53 -15.81 -19.77
C ALA A 160 -41.27 -14.86 -20.71
N MET A 161 -42.37 -14.27 -20.24
CA MET A 161 -43.24 -13.37 -21.00
C MET A 161 -42.68 -11.94 -21.06
N ASP A 162 -42.25 -11.37 -19.93
CA ASP A 162 -41.70 -9.99 -19.83
C ASP A 162 -40.41 -9.83 -20.66
N PHE A 163 -39.72 -10.95 -20.91
CA PHE A 163 -38.50 -11.03 -21.71
C PHE A 163 -38.70 -11.90 -22.97
N ALA A 164 -39.93 -12.04 -23.45
CA ALA A 164 -40.24 -12.81 -24.65
C ALA A 164 -39.68 -12.16 -25.93
N ALA A 165 -39.62 -10.82 -26.00
CA ALA A 165 -39.02 -10.07 -27.11
C ALA A 165 -37.52 -10.37 -27.30
N SER A 166 -36.86 -10.77 -26.22
CA SER A 166 -35.47 -11.23 -26.19
C SER A 166 -35.31 -12.75 -26.42
N LYS A 167 -36.38 -13.46 -26.80
CA LYS A 167 -36.48 -14.93 -26.87
C LYS A 167 -36.00 -15.56 -25.56
N GLY A 168 -36.83 -15.51 -24.51
CA GLY A 168 -36.62 -16.00 -23.13
C GLY A 168 -36.19 -17.47 -22.92
N LYS A 169 -35.48 -18.09 -23.87
CA LYS A 169 -34.89 -19.42 -23.78
C LYS A 169 -34.07 -19.59 -22.51
N SER A 170 -33.26 -18.62 -22.10
CA SER A 170 -32.47 -18.74 -20.87
C SER A 170 -33.33 -18.79 -19.61
N MET A 171 -34.47 -18.09 -19.57
CA MET A 171 -35.34 -18.07 -18.38
C MET A 171 -36.18 -19.35 -18.28
N ILE A 172 -36.65 -19.84 -19.43
CA ILE A 172 -37.35 -21.14 -19.56
C ILE A 172 -36.40 -22.32 -19.27
N LEU A 173 -35.15 -22.27 -19.75
CA LEU A 173 -34.13 -23.32 -19.51
C LEU A 173 -33.66 -23.34 -18.05
N ASN A 174 -33.63 -22.17 -17.39
CA ASN A 174 -33.11 -22.03 -16.03
C ASN A 174 -34.19 -22.04 -14.94
N ARG A 175 -35.44 -22.35 -15.29
CA ARG A 175 -36.60 -22.35 -14.37
C ARG A 175 -36.72 -21.03 -13.59
N ILE A 176 -36.55 -19.90 -14.27
CA ILE A 176 -36.76 -18.58 -13.67
C ILE A 176 -38.18 -18.16 -14.07
N SER A 177 -39.11 -18.19 -13.12
CA SER A 177 -40.51 -17.83 -13.35
C SER A 177 -40.81 -16.40 -12.92
N SER A 178 -40.17 -15.92 -11.85
CA SER A 178 -40.24 -14.53 -11.40
C SER A 178 -38.90 -14.11 -10.77
N ALA A 179 -38.61 -12.80 -10.76
CA ALA A 179 -37.35 -12.28 -10.21
C ALA A 179 -37.46 -10.83 -9.71
N ILE A 180 -36.66 -10.50 -8.69
CA ILE A 180 -36.31 -9.14 -8.29
C ILE A 180 -34.79 -8.98 -8.46
N VAL A 181 -34.37 -7.95 -9.17
CA VAL A 181 -32.95 -7.66 -9.38
C VAL A 181 -32.71 -6.18 -9.06
N ALA A 182 -31.84 -5.91 -8.07
CA ALA A 182 -31.59 -4.58 -7.56
C ALA A 182 -30.11 -4.19 -7.64
N PRO A 183 -29.78 -2.95 -8.03
CA PRO A 183 -28.40 -2.49 -8.06
C PRO A 183 -27.88 -2.20 -6.64
N LEU A 184 -26.62 -2.52 -6.38
CA LEU A 184 -25.89 -2.11 -5.19
C LEU A 184 -25.14 -0.82 -5.53
N VAL A 185 -25.77 0.33 -5.30
CA VAL A 185 -25.24 1.65 -5.66
C VAL A 185 -24.42 2.20 -4.50
N ALA A 186 -23.15 2.56 -4.73
CA ALA A 186 -22.28 3.21 -3.75
C ALA A 186 -22.68 4.68 -3.55
N PRO A 187 -23.22 5.07 -2.38
CA PRO A 187 -23.61 6.46 -2.15
C PRO A 187 -22.44 7.39 -1.82
N LEU A 188 -21.27 6.88 -1.39
CA LEU A 188 -20.13 7.74 -1.02
C LEU A 188 -19.27 8.15 -2.23
N GLN A 189 -19.50 7.57 -3.41
CA GLN A 189 -18.79 7.91 -4.63
C GLN A 189 -19.48 9.04 -5.40
N HIS A 190 -18.67 9.94 -5.98
CA HIS A 190 -19.13 11.15 -6.68
C HIS A 190 -20.11 10.93 -7.86
N ASN A 191 -20.35 9.67 -8.28
CA ASN A 191 -21.16 9.37 -9.46
C ASN A 191 -22.21 8.25 -9.25
N ASN A 192 -22.54 7.89 -8.00
CA ASN A 192 -23.43 6.77 -7.68
C ASN A 192 -23.06 5.50 -8.49
N GLU A 193 -21.81 5.08 -8.39
CA GLU A 193 -21.33 3.92 -9.13
C GLU A 193 -22.04 2.65 -8.64
N VAL A 194 -22.34 1.74 -9.58
CA VAL A 194 -22.92 0.44 -9.24
C VAL A 194 -21.79 -0.49 -8.82
N LEU A 195 -21.63 -0.70 -7.51
CA LEU A 195 -20.68 -1.65 -6.91
C LEU A 195 -20.98 -3.08 -7.34
N GLY A 196 -22.26 -3.39 -7.57
CA GLY A 196 -22.72 -4.76 -7.75
C GLY A 196 -24.22 -4.87 -8.00
N VAL A 197 -24.72 -6.11 -7.98
CA VAL A 197 -26.13 -6.42 -8.19
C VAL A 197 -26.58 -7.50 -7.20
N LEU A 198 -27.73 -7.29 -6.57
CA LEU A 198 -28.45 -8.30 -5.79
C LEU A 198 -29.51 -8.93 -6.69
N TRP A 199 -29.35 -10.23 -6.96
CA TRP A 199 -30.28 -11.03 -7.75
C TRP A 199 -31.09 -11.94 -6.82
N LEU A 200 -32.41 -11.95 -6.97
CA LEU A 200 -33.33 -12.87 -6.29
C LEU A 200 -34.32 -13.42 -7.30
N ASP A 201 -34.53 -14.73 -7.32
CA ASP A 201 -35.53 -15.33 -8.21
C ASP A 201 -36.32 -16.47 -7.56
N SER A 202 -37.37 -16.89 -8.26
CA SER A 202 -38.20 -18.04 -7.89
C SER A 202 -38.60 -18.86 -9.10
N GLU A 203 -38.78 -20.18 -8.89
CA GLU A 203 -39.39 -21.09 -9.85
C GLU A 203 -40.92 -20.92 -9.91
N THR A 204 -41.51 -20.15 -8.98
CA THR A 204 -42.94 -19.85 -8.92
C THR A 204 -43.27 -18.56 -9.68
N LEU A 205 -44.33 -18.58 -10.50
CA LEU A 205 -44.83 -17.39 -11.20
C LEU A 205 -45.43 -16.38 -10.21
N ALA A 206 -45.21 -15.08 -10.46
CA ALA A 206 -45.72 -13.97 -9.65
C ALA A 206 -45.45 -14.11 -8.14
N GLN A 207 -44.34 -14.75 -7.75
CA GLN A 207 -43.95 -14.96 -6.34
C GLN A 207 -43.69 -13.64 -5.61
N PHE A 208 -43.21 -12.64 -6.34
CA PHE A 208 -42.84 -11.33 -5.82
C PHE A 208 -43.93 -10.30 -6.12
N GLN A 209 -44.12 -9.36 -5.19
CA GLN A 209 -45.08 -8.27 -5.27
C GLN A 209 -44.35 -6.91 -5.27
N PRO A 210 -45.00 -5.80 -5.67
CA PRO A 210 -44.38 -4.47 -5.65
C PRO A 210 -43.79 -4.06 -4.28
N LYS A 211 -44.44 -4.46 -3.18
CA LYS A 211 -43.90 -4.25 -1.81
C LYS A 211 -42.57 -4.96 -1.56
N ASP A 212 -42.34 -6.11 -2.20
CA ASP A 212 -41.11 -6.88 -2.07
C ASP A 212 -39.99 -6.18 -2.84
N LEU A 213 -40.30 -5.58 -3.99
CA LEU A 213 -39.36 -4.74 -4.75
C LEU A 213 -38.91 -3.53 -3.92
N GLU A 214 -39.84 -2.84 -3.24
CA GLU A 214 -39.51 -1.71 -2.36
C GLU A 214 -38.59 -2.14 -1.21
N LEU A 215 -38.90 -3.26 -0.57
CA LEU A 215 -38.10 -3.81 0.52
C LEU A 215 -36.70 -4.22 0.03
N VAL A 216 -36.61 -4.98 -1.08
CA VAL A 216 -35.32 -5.40 -1.66
C VAL A 216 -34.48 -4.20 -2.09
N THR A 217 -35.11 -3.17 -2.66
CA THR A 217 -34.41 -1.93 -3.04
C THR A 217 -33.82 -1.24 -1.81
N ALA A 218 -34.60 -1.12 -0.71
CA ALA A 218 -34.09 -0.56 0.54
C ALA A 218 -32.93 -1.40 1.12
N ILE A 219 -33.04 -2.72 1.08
CA ILE A 219 -31.97 -3.63 1.53
C ILE A 219 -30.73 -3.49 0.64
N ALA A 220 -30.90 -3.36 -0.67
CA ALA A 220 -29.80 -3.21 -1.62
C ALA A 220 -29.01 -1.92 -1.37
N TYR A 221 -29.68 -0.79 -1.14
CA TYR A 221 -29.01 0.47 -0.75
C TYR A 221 -28.24 0.33 0.56
N GLN A 222 -28.85 -0.30 1.56
CA GLN A 222 -28.22 -0.52 2.84
C GLN A 222 -27.01 -1.47 2.74
N ALA A 223 -27.17 -2.58 2.03
CA ALA A 223 -26.09 -3.51 1.74
C ALA A 223 -24.94 -2.81 1.01
N ALA A 224 -25.24 -1.98 0.01
CA ALA A 224 -24.23 -1.23 -0.74
C ALA A 224 -23.40 -0.32 0.18
N MET A 225 -24.02 0.41 1.11
CA MET A 225 -23.30 1.19 2.12
C MET A 225 -22.35 0.34 2.97
N PHE A 226 -22.81 -0.79 3.49
CA PHE A 226 -21.98 -1.64 4.34
C PHE A 226 -20.83 -2.30 3.57
N ILE A 227 -21.08 -2.72 2.33
CA ILE A 227 -20.06 -3.24 1.41
C ILE A 227 -19.01 -2.16 1.14
N GLU A 228 -19.46 -0.94 0.83
CA GLU A 228 -18.57 0.20 0.59
C GLU A 228 -17.71 0.52 1.82
N ILE A 229 -18.30 0.58 3.02
CA ILE A 229 -17.59 0.80 4.28
C ILE A 229 -16.54 -0.30 4.52
N ASN A 230 -16.87 -1.56 4.25
CA ASN A 230 -15.94 -2.68 4.39
C ASN A 230 -14.75 -2.56 3.42
N ILE A 231 -15.03 -2.22 2.15
CA ILE A 231 -13.99 -2.03 1.12
C ILE A 231 -13.08 -0.85 1.50
N LEU A 232 -13.66 0.29 1.92
CA LEU A 232 -12.91 1.46 2.35
C LEU A 232 -12.08 1.18 3.61
N GLY A 233 -12.64 0.46 4.59
CA GLY A 233 -11.94 0.06 5.80
C GLY A 233 -10.68 -0.76 5.50
N LYS A 234 -10.80 -1.78 4.63
CA LYS A 234 -9.65 -2.58 4.18
C LYS A 234 -8.61 -1.74 3.43
N LYS A 235 -9.05 -0.78 2.61
CA LYS A 235 -8.15 0.13 1.89
C LYS A 235 -7.35 1.00 2.87
N ILE A 236 -8.02 1.58 3.88
CA ILE A 236 -7.37 2.39 4.92
C ILE A 236 -6.38 1.55 5.73
N GLU A 237 -6.74 0.33 6.10
CA GLU A 237 -5.85 -0.57 6.85
C GLU A 237 -4.56 -0.88 6.06
N ASN A 238 -4.70 -1.20 4.77
CA ASN A 238 -3.55 -1.42 3.88
C ASN A 238 -2.69 -0.16 3.74
N GLU A 239 -3.31 1.02 3.67
CA GLU A 239 -2.61 2.29 3.57
C GLU A 239 -1.84 2.61 4.87
N ILE A 240 -2.42 2.33 6.04
CA ILE A 240 -1.75 2.47 7.35
C ILE A 240 -0.53 1.54 7.44
N VAL A 241 -0.68 0.27 7.05
CA VAL A 241 0.42 -0.71 7.07
C VAL A 241 1.55 -0.28 6.13
N THR A 242 1.20 0.17 4.93
CA THR A 242 2.17 0.66 3.94
C THR A 242 2.90 1.91 4.45
N ARG A 243 2.16 2.84 5.06
CA ARG A 243 2.71 4.06 5.67
C ARG A 243 3.70 3.75 6.80
N GLU A 244 3.34 2.81 7.67
CA GLU A 244 4.17 2.41 8.80
C GLU A 244 5.45 1.69 8.33
N GLN A 245 5.36 0.86 7.30
CA GLN A 245 6.52 0.21 6.69
C GLN A 245 7.48 1.22 6.03
N LEU A 246 6.95 2.22 5.32
CA LEU A 246 7.76 3.26 4.68
C LEU A 246 8.45 4.17 5.70
N ARG A 247 7.79 4.51 6.81
CA ARG A 247 8.36 5.31 7.91
C ARG A 247 9.56 4.67 8.60
N ARG A 248 9.62 3.33 8.62
CA ARG A 248 10.74 2.59 9.22
C ARG A 248 11.97 2.50 8.33
N LEU A 249 11.82 2.82 7.04
CA LEU A 249 12.86 2.66 6.02
C LEU A 249 13.36 3.99 5.46
N LEU A 250 12.66 5.09 5.73
CA LEU A 250 12.94 6.42 5.18
C LEU A 250 12.88 7.46 6.30
N SER A 251 13.68 8.53 6.18
CA SER A 251 13.55 9.66 7.09
C SER A 251 12.12 10.23 7.04
N PRO A 252 11.59 10.80 8.13
CA PRO A 252 10.19 11.26 8.19
C PRO A 252 9.81 12.20 7.02
N ASN A 253 10.74 13.07 6.62
CA ASN A 253 10.56 14.01 5.52
C ASN A 253 10.47 13.32 4.15
N ILE A 254 11.19 12.21 3.96
CA ILE A 254 11.17 11.46 2.70
C ILE A 254 9.94 10.55 2.63
N ALA A 255 9.58 9.90 3.75
CA ALA A 255 8.36 9.11 3.84
C ALA A 255 7.13 9.95 3.46
N GLU A 256 7.00 11.17 4.00
CA GLU A 256 5.90 12.09 3.64
C GLU A 256 5.92 12.50 2.16
N ARG A 257 7.10 12.68 1.55
CA ARG A 257 7.21 12.97 0.10
C ARG A 257 6.80 11.78 -0.78
N VAL A 258 7.09 10.55 -0.36
CA VAL A 258 6.61 9.35 -1.03
C VAL A 258 5.09 9.24 -0.90
N LEU A 259 4.55 9.43 0.30
CA LEU A 259 3.12 9.31 0.59
C LEU A 259 2.27 10.39 -0.10
N SER A 260 2.80 11.61 -0.20
CA SER A 260 2.14 12.71 -0.93
C SER A 260 2.26 12.60 -2.45
N GLY A 261 2.92 11.56 -2.96
CA GLY A 261 3.11 11.34 -4.41
C GLY A 261 4.16 12.25 -5.05
N GLN A 262 4.87 13.07 -4.26
CA GLN A 262 5.97 13.92 -4.75
C GLN A 262 7.21 13.10 -5.13
N LEU A 263 7.40 11.93 -4.53
CA LEU A 263 8.47 10.99 -4.85
C LEU A 263 7.90 9.64 -5.27
N ALA A 264 8.12 9.26 -6.52
CA ALA A 264 7.58 8.01 -7.07
C ALA A 264 8.47 6.81 -6.73
N VAL A 265 7.85 5.74 -6.22
CA VAL A 265 8.50 4.43 -6.03
C VAL A 265 8.38 3.62 -7.31
N LYS A 266 9.36 3.76 -8.21
CA LYS A 266 9.44 2.97 -9.45
C LYS A 266 10.83 2.39 -9.63
N GLN A 267 10.88 1.16 -10.15
CA GLN A 267 12.13 0.51 -10.50
C GLN A 267 12.89 1.35 -11.54
N GLY A 268 14.16 1.62 -11.25
CA GLY A 268 14.99 2.51 -12.06
C GLY A 268 15.90 3.37 -11.19
N GLY A 269 16.91 3.95 -11.81
CA GLY A 269 17.84 4.86 -11.15
C GLY A 269 17.92 6.18 -11.90
N GLN A 270 18.00 7.28 -11.15
CA GLN A 270 18.31 8.59 -11.69
C GLN A 270 19.77 8.93 -11.44
N HIS A 271 20.41 9.58 -12.41
CA HIS A 271 21.74 10.13 -12.20
C HIS A 271 21.65 11.28 -11.20
N VAL A 272 22.43 11.21 -10.13
CA VAL A 272 22.60 12.26 -9.14
C VAL A 272 24.01 12.80 -9.33
N GLU A 273 24.10 14.06 -9.76
CA GLU A 273 25.37 14.71 -10.09
C GLU A 273 26.27 14.86 -8.87
N GLU A 274 25.67 15.12 -7.71
CA GLU A 274 26.37 15.29 -6.45
C GLU A 274 25.60 14.62 -5.30
N CYS A 275 26.21 13.58 -4.73
CA CYS A 275 25.72 12.94 -3.52
C CYS A 275 26.90 12.67 -2.59
N THR A 276 26.74 13.00 -1.32
CA THR A 276 27.67 12.65 -0.26
C THR A 276 27.24 11.34 0.38
N VAL A 277 28.11 10.34 0.30
CA VAL A 277 27.92 9.03 0.90
C VAL A 277 28.75 8.95 2.17
N PHE A 278 28.12 8.45 3.22
CA PHE A 278 28.68 8.25 4.55
C PHE A 278 28.66 6.76 4.87
N ASN A 279 29.78 6.23 5.36
CA ASN A 279 29.87 4.88 5.90
C ASN A 279 30.49 4.92 7.29
N SER A 280 29.89 4.21 8.25
CA SER A 280 30.47 3.96 9.58
C SER A 280 30.59 2.45 9.85
N ASP A 281 31.48 2.08 10.76
CA ASP A 281 31.71 0.70 11.19
C ASP A 281 32.34 0.66 12.59
N ILE A 282 31.89 -0.26 13.45
CA ILE A 282 32.32 -0.38 14.84
C ILE A 282 33.67 -1.10 14.89
N ARG A 283 34.70 -0.40 15.38
CA ARG A 283 36.06 -0.94 15.46
C ARG A 283 36.11 -2.11 16.44
N GLY A 284 36.61 -3.24 15.93
CA GLY A 284 36.77 -4.46 16.73
C GLY A 284 35.48 -5.25 16.92
N PHE A 285 34.40 -4.93 16.20
CA PHE A 285 33.11 -5.61 16.33
C PHE A 285 33.20 -7.12 16.11
N THR A 286 33.91 -7.59 15.07
CA THR A 286 34.04 -9.03 14.80
C THR A 286 34.56 -9.80 16.01
N ARG A 287 35.62 -9.28 16.66
CA ARG A 287 36.19 -9.90 17.87
C ARG A 287 35.22 -9.84 19.05
N MET A 288 34.46 -8.76 19.18
CA MET A 288 33.43 -8.65 20.22
C MET A 288 32.31 -9.68 20.00
N ALA A 289 31.86 -9.84 18.76
CA ALA A 289 30.80 -10.78 18.38
C ALA A 289 31.17 -12.25 18.64
N GLU A 290 32.45 -12.62 18.55
CA GLU A 290 32.94 -13.96 18.89
C GLU A 290 32.85 -14.27 20.40
N SER A 291 32.83 -13.24 21.25
CA SER A 291 32.92 -13.39 22.71
C SER A 291 31.60 -13.15 23.47
N LYS A 292 30.60 -12.57 22.81
CA LYS A 292 29.29 -12.23 23.39
C LYS A 292 28.21 -13.20 22.91
N ARG A 293 27.16 -13.35 23.72
CA ARG A 293 25.97 -14.09 23.29
C ARG A 293 25.27 -13.33 22.15
N PRO A 294 24.78 -14.01 21.10
CA PRO A 294 24.12 -13.34 19.97
C PRO A 294 22.97 -12.42 20.38
N GLU A 295 22.19 -12.80 21.39
CA GLU A 295 21.05 -12.01 21.87
C GLU A 295 21.49 -10.68 22.50
N GLU A 296 22.58 -10.69 23.26
CA GLU A 296 23.15 -9.46 23.85
C GLU A 296 23.74 -8.55 22.78
N LEU A 297 24.33 -9.13 21.74
CA LEU A 297 24.88 -8.38 20.61
C LEU A 297 23.78 -7.66 19.85
N VAL A 298 22.64 -8.31 19.63
CA VAL A 298 21.47 -7.72 18.95
C VAL A 298 20.87 -6.58 19.77
N VAL A 299 20.74 -6.74 21.09
CA VAL A 299 20.25 -5.66 21.97
C VAL A 299 21.19 -4.45 21.90
N MET A 300 22.49 -4.67 22.00
CA MET A 300 23.49 -3.60 21.90
C MET A 300 23.45 -2.90 20.53
N LEU A 301 23.37 -3.66 19.44
CA LEU A 301 23.28 -3.11 18.09
C LEU A 301 22.02 -2.27 17.91
N ASN A 302 20.87 -2.73 18.42
CA ASN A 302 19.62 -1.96 18.33
C ASN A 302 19.73 -0.64 19.11
N GLU A 303 20.29 -0.65 20.32
CA GLU A 303 20.51 0.57 21.12
C GLU A 303 21.49 1.55 20.43
N TYR A 304 22.52 1.02 19.78
CA TYR A 304 23.47 1.79 18.98
C TYR A 304 22.80 2.38 17.73
N PHE A 305 22.11 1.55 16.93
CA PHE A 305 21.47 1.97 15.69
C PHE A 305 20.39 3.02 15.92
N GLU A 306 19.57 2.90 16.98
CA GLU A 306 18.55 3.90 17.32
C GLU A 306 19.18 5.29 17.43
N ARG A 307 20.23 5.43 18.26
CA ARG A 307 20.92 6.71 18.51
C ARG A 307 21.61 7.26 17.26
N MET A 308 22.24 6.38 16.48
CA MET A 308 22.94 6.80 15.26
C MET A 308 21.97 7.23 14.16
N VAL A 309 20.87 6.50 13.97
CA VAL A 309 19.84 6.81 12.97
C VAL A 309 19.10 8.09 13.31
N ASP A 310 18.76 8.31 14.57
CA ASP A 310 18.19 9.58 15.04
C ASP A 310 19.11 10.76 14.70
N THR A 311 20.43 10.57 14.90
CA THR A 311 21.42 11.59 14.54
C THR A 311 21.46 11.81 13.03
N ILE A 312 21.45 10.76 12.20
CA ILE A 312 21.39 10.88 10.72
C ILE A 312 20.18 11.71 10.31
N PHE A 313 19.01 11.40 10.86
CA PHE A 313 17.76 12.08 10.52
C PHE A 313 17.71 13.52 11.00
N GLN A 314 18.34 13.85 12.14
CA GLN A 314 18.48 15.22 12.64
C GLN A 314 19.19 16.13 11.62
N PHE A 315 20.17 15.59 10.89
CA PHE A 315 20.90 16.31 9.84
C PHE A 315 20.34 16.07 8.43
N GLU A 316 19.09 15.63 8.34
CA GLU A 316 18.37 15.32 7.10
C GLU A 316 19.07 14.31 6.19
N GLY A 317 19.89 13.43 6.76
CA GLY A 317 20.46 12.30 6.05
C GLY A 317 19.40 11.24 5.76
N THR A 318 19.65 10.46 4.71
CA THR A 318 18.85 9.29 4.34
C THR A 318 19.61 8.03 4.71
N LEU A 319 19.05 7.22 5.60
CA LEU A 319 19.58 5.89 5.87
C LEU A 319 19.38 5.01 4.62
N ASP A 320 20.47 4.45 4.08
CA ASP A 320 20.42 3.54 2.94
C ASP A 320 20.28 2.09 3.42
N LYS A 321 21.23 1.63 4.24
CA LYS A 321 21.18 0.30 4.87
C LYS A 321 22.11 0.14 6.06
N PHE A 322 21.86 -0.90 6.85
CA PHE A 322 22.81 -1.48 7.78
C PHE A 322 23.67 -2.52 7.07
N MET A 323 24.96 -2.57 7.40
CA MET A 323 25.94 -3.51 6.85
C MET A 323 26.63 -4.25 8.00
N GLY A 324 25.95 -5.22 8.61
CA GLY A 324 26.42 -5.85 9.84
C GLY A 324 26.28 -4.85 11.00
N ASP A 325 27.41 -4.40 11.53
CA ASP A 325 27.53 -3.34 12.54
C ASP A 325 27.74 -1.93 11.93
N GLY A 326 27.94 -1.86 10.61
CA GLY A 326 28.12 -0.60 9.90
C GLY A 326 26.83 0.06 9.44
N ILE A 327 26.90 1.37 9.21
CA ILE A 327 25.79 2.18 8.69
C ILE A 327 26.20 2.83 7.38
N MET A 328 25.29 2.82 6.40
CA MET A 328 25.43 3.60 5.17
C MET A 328 24.32 4.65 5.10
N ALA A 329 24.70 5.90 4.90
CA ALA A 329 23.79 7.03 4.80
C ALA A 329 24.16 7.98 3.66
N LEU A 330 23.18 8.76 3.22
CA LEU A 330 23.25 9.58 2.02
C LEU A 330 22.76 11.01 2.29
N TRP A 331 23.47 11.97 1.74
CA TRP A 331 23.03 13.36 1.57
C TRP A 331 23.11 13.69 0.08
N GLY A 332 22.06 14.24 -0.52
CA GLY A 332 21.97 14.45 -1.98
C GLY A 332 20.96 13.55 -2.69
N ALA A 333 20.51 12.47 -2.04
CA ALA A 333 19.54 11.54 -2.60
C ALA A 333 18.59 11.02 -1.49
N PRO A 334 17.26 10.96 -1.73
CA PRO A 334 16.53 11.39 -2.93
C PRO A 334 16.38 12.91 -3.06
N VAL A 335 16.71 13.67 -2.02
CA VAL A 335 16.62 15.14 -2.01
C VAL A 335 18.02 15.71 -1.83
N ALA A 336 18.37 16.71 -2.65
CA ALA A 336 19.65 17.37 -2.63
C ALA A 336 19.56 18.77 -2.03
N HIS A 337 20.59 19.14 -1.28
CA HIS A 337 20.79 20.45 -0.68
C HIS A 337 22.21 20.91 -0.95
N ARG A 338 22.42 22.24 -1.01
CA ARG A 338 23.74 22.80 -1.32
C ARG A 338 24.81 22.53 -0.26
N ASP A 339 24.39 22.20 0.96
CA ASP A 339 25.24 22.00 2.12
C ASP A 339 25.30 20.52 2.55
N ASP A 340 24.94 19.58 1.67
CA ASP A 340 24.93 18.14 1.94
C ASP A 340 26.26 17.61 2.50
N ALA A 341 27.38 18.01 1.92
CA ALA A 341 28.70 17.65 2.44
C ALA A 341 28.94 18.17 3.86
N VAL A 342 28.55 19.42 4.15
CA VAL A 342 28.68 20.04 5.47
C VAL A 342 27.83 19.29 6.50
N ARG A 343 26.54 19.06 6.20
CA ARG A 343 25.61 18.35 7.09
C ARG A 343 26.06 16.92 7.40
N SER A 344 26.62 16.22 6.42
CA SER A 344 27.18 14.88 6.64
C SER A 344 28.35 14.88 7.64
N VAL A 345 29.20 15.91 7.61
CA VAL A 345 30.34 16.06 8.52
C VAL A 345 29.88 16.51 9.91
N GLU A 346 28.91 17.43 10.00
CA GLU A 346 28.29 17.80 11.28
C GLU A 346 27.61 16.61 11.94
N CYS A 347 26.91 15.79 11.16
CA CYS A 347 26.34 14.53 11.60
C CYS A 347 27.42 13.59 12.16
N ALA A 348 28.55 13.44 11.45
CA ALA A 348 29.66 12.59 11.89
C ALA A 348 30.26 13.04 13.23
N LEU A 349 30.45 14.34 13.40
CA LEU A 349 30.91 14.92 14.67
C LEU A 349 29.89 14.70 15.79
N LYS A 350 28.60 14.93 15.51
CA LYS A 350 27.54 14.73 16.49
C LYS A 350 27.42 13.27 16.92
N MET A 351 27.58 12.32 15.99
CA MET A 351 27.64 10.90 16.31
C MET A 351 28.75 10.56 17.30
N GLY A 352 29.91 11.23 17.20
CA GLY A 352 30.99 11.08 18.17
C GLY A 352 30.57 11.48 19.58
N GLU A 353 29.83 12.58 19.73
CA GLU A 353 29.30 13.03 21.02
C GLU A 353 28.26 12.03 21.59
N VAL A 354 27.30 11.62 20.75
CA VAL A 354 26.23 10.67 21.11
C VAL A 354 26.80 9.30 21.47
N LEU A 355 27.84 8.85 20.74
CA LEU A 355 28.56 7.62 21.10
C LEU A 355 29.31 7.77 22.42
N GLY A 356 29.85 8.95 22.72
CA GLY A 356 30.45 9.27 24.00
C GLY A 356 29.46 9.18 25.17
N GLU A 357 28.23 9.67 24.98
CA GLU A 357 27.11 9.49 25.91
C GLU A 357 26.78 8.01 26.11
N PHE A 358 26.56 7.28 25.02
CA PHE A 358 26.25 5.86 25.07
C PHE A 358 27.35 5.05 25.77
N ASN A 359 28.63 5.36 25.51
CA ASN A 359 29.74 4.70 26.16
C ASN A 359 29.80 4.93 27.67
N ARG A 360 29.33 6.08 28.19
CA ARG A 360 29.22 6.29 29.63
C ARG A 360 28.19 5.34 30.25
N GLU A 361 27.02 5.23 29.62
CA GLU A 361 25.98 4.27 30.03
C GLU A 361 26.48 2.82 30.00
N ARG A 362 27.27 2.46 28.97
CA ARG A 362 27.88 1.14 28.84
C ARG A 362 28.87 0.86 29.97
N LEU A 363 29.73 1.82 30.29
CA LEU A 363 30.71 1.70 31.36
C LEU A 363 30.03 1.53 32.73
N GLU A 364 28.93 2.24 32.99
CA GLU A 364 28.12 2.08 34.21
C GLU A 364 27.51 0.67 34.34
N LYS A 365 27.19 0.04 33.21
CA LYS A 365 26.72 -1.35 33.12
C LYS A 365 27.86 -2.39 33.13
N GLY A 366 29.12 -1.97 33.24
CA GLY A 366 30.29 -2.84 33.19
C GLY A 366 30.61 -3.38 31.79
N GLU A 367 30.10 -2.76 30.74
CA GLU A 367 30.34 -3.14 29.35
C GLU A 367 31.51 -2.36 28.73
N PRO A 368 32.26 -2.95 27.78
CA PRO A 368 33.32 -2.23 27.09
C PRO A 368 32.75 -1.09 26.22
N PRO A 369 33.47 0.03 26.12
CA PRO A 369 33.09 1.13 25.23
C PRO A 369 33.27 0.71 23.77
N LEU A 370 32.47 1.32 22.91
CA LEU A 370 32.52 1.18 21.46
C LEU A 370 33.34 2.32 20.85
N ALA A 371 33.98 2.04 19.73
CA ALA A 371 34.60 3.07 18.90
C ALA A 371 34.16 2.86 17.46
N VAL A 372 33.98 3.95 16.73
CA VAL A 372 33.51 3.93 15.34
C VAL A 372 34.54 4.64 14.48
N GLY A 373 34.80 4.11 13.29
CA GLY A 373 35.50 4.83 12.23
C GLY A 373 34.50 5.22 11.16
N ILE A 374 34.66 6.41 10.58
CA ILE A 374 33.73 7.01 9.63
C ILE A 374 34.48 7.38 8.35
N GLY A 375 33.89 7.07 7.20
CA GLY A 375 34.35 7.47 5.88
C GLY A 375 33.28 8.28 5.16
N ILE A 376 33.67 9.39 4.54
CA ILE A 376 32.75 10.25 3.78
C ILE A 376 33.36 10.62 2.43
N HIS A 377 32.58 10.42 1.36
CA HIS A 377 32.98 10.79 0.01
C HIS A 377 31.81 11.37 -0.79
N THR A 378 32.10 12.44 -1.54
CA THR A 378 31.13 13.16 -2.37
C THR A 378 31.45 12.98 -3.84
N GLY A 379 30.42 12.71 -4.65
CA GLY A 379 30.56 12.66 -6.11
C GLY A 379 29.30 12.18 -6.83
N PRO A 380 29.39 11.97 -8.16
CA PRO A 380 28.27 11.55 -8.98
C PRO A 380 27.97 10.05 -8.82
N LEU A 381 26.69 9.70 -8.73
CA LEU A 381 26.22 8.32 -8.62
C LEU A 381 24.84 8.13 -9.26
N VAL A 382 24.33 6.90 -9.26
CA VAL A 382 22.95 6.59 -9.64
C VAL A 382 22.18 6.23 -8.38
N ALA A 383 21.08 6.91 -8.09
CA ALA A 383 20.20 6.62 -6.96
C ALA A 383 18.83 6.15 -7.45
N GLY A 384 18.24 5.15 -6.82
CA GLY A 384 16.87 4.73 -7.13
C GLY A 384 16.49 3.37 -6.58
N TYR A 385 15.30 2.91 -6.94
CA TYR A 385 14.81 1.59 -6.54
C TYR A 385 15.39 0.52 -7.44
N ILE A 386 16.30 -0.27 -6.88
CA ILE A 386 17.03 -1.33 -7.57
C ILE A 386 16.64 -2.68 -6.96
N GLY A 387 16.51 -3.69 -7.81
CA GLY A 387 16.14 -5.04 -7.40
C GLY A 387 15.21 -5.72 -8.40
N SER A 388 14.47 -6.71 -7.91
CA SER A 388 13.45 -7.42 -8.71
C SER A 388 12.06 -6.87 -8.42
N SER A 389 11.06 -7.21 -9.25
CA SER A 389 9.66 -6.83 -8.99
C SER A 389 9.12 -7.29 -7.63
N LYS A 390 9.76 -8.28 -6.99
CA LYS A 390 9.36 -8.82 -5.67
C LYS A 390 10.18 -8.27 -4.51
N ALA A 391 11.29 -7.59 -4.78
CA ALA A 391 12.20 -7.06 -3.77
C ALA A 391 12.94 -5.86 -4.37
N LEU A 392 12.40 -4.66 -4.15
CA LEU A 392 12.99 -3.39 -4.51
C LEU A 392 13.56 -2.74 -3.25
N SER A 393 14.77 -2.20 -3.35
CA SER A 393 15.37 -1.37 -2.31
C SER A 393 15.82 -0.06 -2.93
N TYR A 394 15.48 1.06 -2.28
CA TYR A 394 16.08 2.33 -2.65
C TYR A 394 17.55 2.28 -2.27
N THR A 395 18.45 2.48 -3.22
CA THR A 395 19.89 2.50 -2.93
C THR A 395 20.67 3.26 -3.99
N VAL A 396 21.97 3.42 -3.74
CA VAL A 396 22.89 4.07 -4.67
C VAL A 396 23.84 3.07 -5.31
N ILE A 397 24.17 3.30 -6.58
CA ILE A 397 25.17 2.56 -7.34
C ILE A 397 26.19 3.56 -7.88
N GLY A 398 27.46 3.28 -7.64
CA GLY A 398 28.56 4.06 -8.19
C GLY A 398 29.86 3.84 -7.43
N ASP A 399 30.94 4.37 -8.00
CA ASP A 399 32.26 4.39 -7.35
C ASP A 399 32.25 5.17 -6.02
N VAL A 400 31.32 6.15 -5.88
CA VAL A 400 31.24 7.00 -4.70
C VAL A 400 30.96 6.18 -3.44
N ALA A 401 29.99 5.27 -3.52
CA ALA A 401 29.62 4.34 -2.46
C ALA A 401 30.79 3.45 -2.02
N ASN A 402 31.51 2.89 -3.01
CA ASN A 402 32.68 2.04 -2.76
C ASN A 402 33.85 2.82 -2.17
N THR A 403 34.07 4.05 -2.61
CA THR A 403 35.15 4.92 -2.10
C THR A 403 34.87 5.31 -0.65
N SER A 404 33.65 5.73 -0.31
CA SER A 404 33.22 6.01 1.08
C SER A 404 33.49 4.82 2.01
N ALA A 405 33.05 3.62 1.62
CA ALA A 405 33.28 2.41 2.42
C ALA A 405 34.77 2.12 2.66
N ARG A 406 35.64 2.42 1.69
CA ARG A 406 37.09 2.24 1.85
C ARG A 406 37.73 3.29 2.75
N LEU A 407 37.25 4.53 2.70
CA LEU A 407 37.66 5.57 3.65
C LEU A 407 37.27 5.17 5.08
N CYS A 408 36.08 4.59 5.25
CA CYS A 408 35.66 4.04 6.54
C CYS A 408 36.57 2.89 7.00
N ALA A 409 37.00 2.01 6.09
CA ALA A 409 37.88 0.89 6.44
C ALA A 409 39.27 1.34 6.92
N ILE A 410 39.81 2.45 6.41
CA ILE A 410 41.11 2.99 6.86
C ILE A 410 41.01 3.90 8.08
N ALA A 411 39.81 4.39 8.39
CA ALA A 411 39.58 5.24 9.56
C ALA A 411 39.90 4.48 10.86
N LEU A 412 40.70 5.11 11.71
CA LEU A 412 40.98 4.62 13.06
C LEU A 412 39.77 4.84 13.98
N ALA A 413 39.85 4.28 15.19
CA ALA A 413 38.85 4.48 16.24
C ALA A 413 38.63 5.97 16.53
N GLY A 414 37.39 6.44 16.33
CA GLY A 414 36.99 7.84 16.52
C GLY A 414 37.36 8.77 15.36
N GLN A 415 37.93 8.25 14.28
CA GLN A 415 38.40 9.06 13.16
C GLN A 415 37.30 9.27 12.11
N ILE A 416 37.25 10.48 11.55
CA ILE A 416 36.33 10.85 10.46
C ILE A 416 37.19 11.16 9.23
N VAL A 417 37.28 10.21 8.31
CA VAL A 417 38.10 10.33 7.11
C VAL A 417 37.24 10.79 5.93
N ILE A 418 37.61 11.92 5.35
CA ILE A 418 36.92 12.50 4.20
C ILE A 418 37.84 12.55 2.98
N SER A 419 37.25 12.42 1.80
CA SER A 419 37.96 12.63 0.53
C SER A 419 38.23 14.11 0.25
N ASP A 420 39.18 14.39 -0.64
CA ASP A 420 39.39 15.72 -1.23
C ASP A 420 38.13 16.35 -1.82
N ALA A 421 37.31 15.55 -2.52
CA ALA A 421 36.04 16.03 -3.09
C ALA A 421 35.07 16.55 -2.02
N THR A 422 34.97 15.86 -0.88
CA THR A 422 34.16 16.30 0.25
C THR A 422 34.80 17.52 0.92
N TYR A 423 36.12 17.50 1.14
CA TYR A 423 36.87 18.59 1.76
C TYR A 423 36.67 19.92 1.03
N ALA A 424 36.72 19.90 -0.31
CA ALA A 424 36.52 21.09 -1.15
C ALA A 424 35.15 21.77 -0.92
N GLN A 425 34.13 21.01 -0.50
CA GLN A 425 32.77 21.52 -0.26
C GLN A 425 32.54 22.05 1.16
N LEU A 426 33.49 21.84 2.09
CA LEU A 426 33.32 22.22 3.49
C LEU A 426 33.50 23.73 3.75
N GLY A 427 34.07 24.47 2.80
CA GLY A 427 34.22 25.93 2.89
C GLY A 427 35.03 26.41 4.11
N GLY A 428 35.96 25.60 4.62
CA GLY A 428 36.80 25.94 5.77
C GLY A 428 36.09 25.96 7.13
N ARG A 429 34.88 25.39 7.23
CA ARG A 429 34.08 25.33 8.46
C ARG A 429 34.65 24.38 9.52
N PHE A 430 35.56 23.48 9.15
CA PHE A 430 36.09 22.45 10.03
C PHE A 430 37.61 22.53 10.13
N GLU A 431 38.13 22.11 11.28
CA GLU A 431 39.55 21.86 11.46
C GLU A 431 39.85 20.44 10.97
N THR A 432 40.86 20.32 10.10
CA THR A 432 41.18 19.07 9.41
C THR A 432 42.69 18.83 9.41
N GLU A 433 43.08 17.57 9.49
CA GLU A 433 44.47 17.12 9.35
C GLU A 433 44.62 16.33 8.04
N GLU A 434 45.62 16.65 7.25
CA GLU A 434 45.93 15.90 6.03
C GLU A 434 46.57 14.55 6.39
N LEU A 435 46.06 13.47 5.79
CA LEU A 435 46.57 12.11 5.99
C LEU A 435 47.33 11.62 4.77
N GLN A 436 48.05 10.51 4.91
CA GLN A 436 48.69 9.88 3.76
C GLN A 436 47.65 9.49 2.70
N PRO A 437 47.83 9.85 1.42
CA PRO A 437 46.86 9.57 0.37
C PRO A 437 46.47 8.10 0.30
N ALA A 438 45.17 7.83 0.28
CA ALA A 438 44.64 6.47 0.30
C ALA A 438 44.73 5.84 -1.10
N ARG A 439 45.37 4.67 -1.19
CA ARG A 439 45.28 3.81 -2.39
C ARG A 439 43.98 3.04 -2.39
N VAL A 440 43.02 3.51 -3.18
CA VAL A 440 41.73 2.86 -3.37
C VAL A 440 41.81 1.90 -4.55
N LYS A 441 41.57 0.60 -4.31
CA LYS A 441 41.56 -0.43 -5.37
C LYS A 441 40.55 -0.03 -6.46
N GLY A 442 41.01 0.06 -7.69
CA GLY A 442 40.22 0.51 -8.84
C GLY A 442 40.49 1.96 -9.26
N LYS A 443 41.31 2.71 -8.52
CA LYS A 443 41.81 4.02 -8.94
C LYS A 443 43.31 3.99 -9.21
N ASP A 444 43.71 4.62 -10.32
CA ASP A 444 45.11 4.69 -10.75
C ASP A 444 45.96 5.63 -9.90
N ARG A 445 45.33 6.64 -9.27
CA ARG A 445 45.99 7.63 -8.41
C ARG A 445 45.49 7.53 -6.98
N PRO A 446 46.38 7.62 -5.96
CA PRO A 446 45.98 7.80 -4.57
C PRO A 446 45.10 9.04 -4.42
N ILE A 447 44.06 8.95 -3.60
CA ILE A 447 43.15 10.06 -3.33
C ILE A 447 43.69 10.80 -2.09
N PRO A 448 43.86 12.14 -2.13
CA PRO A 448 44.11 12.91 -0.92
C PRO A 448 42.93 12.77 0.04
N ILE A 449 43.25 12.60 1.33
CA ILE A 449 42.27 12.34 2.37
C ILE A 449 42.61 13.16 3.61
N TYR A 450 41.56 13.51 4.36
CA TYR A 450 41.66 14.39 5.51
C TYR A 450 40.93 13.77 6.70
N ASN A 451 41.49 13.91 7.89
CA ASN A 451 40.79 13.65 9.14
C ASN A 451 40.05 14.92 9.58
N VAL A 452 38.77 14.84 9.89
CA VAL A 452 38.01 15.94 10.50
C VAL A 452 38.16 15.85 12.02
N ILE A 453 38.63 16.94 12.64
CA ILE A 453 38.87 17.01 14.08
C ILE A 453 37.67 17.60 14.80
N ARG A 454 37.19 18.76 14.35
CA ARG A 454 36.08 19.51 14.98
C ARG A 454 35.57 20.62 14.07
N SER A 455 34.41 21.18 14.41
CA SER A 455 33.93 22.44 13.83
C SER A 455 34.84 23.60 14.26
N ARG A 456 35.16 24.51 13.33
CA ARG A 456 35.92 25.73 13.66
C ARG A 456 35.03 26.70 14.42
N PRO A 457 35.50 27.26 15.55
CA PRO A 457 34.76 28.30 16.25
C PRO A 457 34.66 29.56 15.37
N MET A 458 33.44 30.08 15.18
CA MET A 458 33.17 31.29 14.39
C MET A 458 33.50 32.61 15.11
N ALA A 459 33.94 32.57 16.38
CA ALA A 459 34.24 33.78 17.13
C ALA A 459 35.50 34.48 16.58
N GLN A 460 35.31 35.52 15.77
CA GLN A 460 36.38 36.47 15.46
C GLN A 460 36.58 37.38 16.67
N VAL A 461 37.67 37.17 17.41
CA VAL A 461 38.15 38.18 18.37
C VAL A 461 39.01 39.15 17.56
N PRO A 462 38.63 40.44 17.43
CA PRO A 462 39.46 41.42 16.76
C PRO A 462 40.81 41.50 17.47
N ALA A 463 41.92 41.51 16.71
CA ALA A 463 43.28 41.55 17.25
C ALA A 463 43.53 42.75 18.20
N ASN A 464 42.71 43.81 18.11
CA ASN A 464 42.80 45.02 18.92
C ASN A 464 41.88 45.04 20.15
N ALA A 465 41.15 43.96 20.47
CA ALA A 465 40.20 43.97 21.58
C ALA A 465 40.86 44.17 22.97
N PHE A 466 42.17 43.98 23.09
CA PHE A 466 42.91 44.06 24.37
C PHE A 466 44.05 45.09 24.38
N LEU A 467 44.20 45.92 23.33
CA LEU A 467 45.21 46.97 23.27
C LEU A 467 44.56 48.34 23.52
N ASN A 468 44.17 48.60 24.77
CA ASN A 468 44.07 49.94 25.36
C ASN A 468 43.79 49.80 26.87
N PRO A 469 44.82 49.73 27.73
CA PRO A 469 44.68 50.23 29.08
C PRO A 469 44.71 51.75 29.00
N GLU A 470 43.54 52.41 28.98
CA GLU A 470 43.53 53.82 29.38
C GLU A 470 44.06 53.88 30.83
N PRO A 471 45.11 54.67 31.10
CA PRO A 471 45.49 54.93 32.48
C PRO A 471 44.37 55.74 33.12
N THR A 472 43.69 55.13 34.10
CA THR A 472 42.77 55.83 34.99
C THR A 472 43.54 56.98 35.65
N ASN A 473 43.34 58.18 35.14
CA ASN A 473 43.93 59.39 35.70
C ASN A 473 43.26 59.65 37.04
N ALA A 474 43.95 59.30 38.12
CA ALA A 474 43.66 59.82 39.44
C ALA A 474 44.15 61.27 39.52
N ALA A 475 43.36 62.09 40.21
CA ALA A 475 43.61 63.46 40.67
C ALA A 475 43.31 64.62 39.69
N GLN A 476 42.13 65.23 39.89
CA GLN A 476 42.01 66.65 40.31
C GLN A 476 40.54 66.94 40.71
N GLU A 477 40.26 66.87 42.02
CA GLU A 477 39.70 67.94 42.87
C GLU A 477 39.58 67.47 44.34
#